data_AF-A0A310SMM7-F1
#
_entry.id   AF-A0A310SMM7-F1
#
_cell.length_a   1.000
_cell.length_b   1.000
_cell.length_c   1.000
_cell.angle_alpha   90.00
_cell.angle_beta   90.00
_cell.angle_gamma   90.00
#
_symmetry.space_group_name_H-M   'P 1'
#
loop_
_entity.id
_entity.type
_entity.pdbx_description
1 polymer ?
#
loop_
_entity_poly.entity_id
_entity_poly.type
_entity_poly.pdbx_seq_one_letter_code
_entity_poly.pdbx_strand_id
1 'polypeptide(L)'
;FLGFLLKNCILMEEPDVSFNYKYLLLANRDYNINPIVCSTFKTYKNNEIEDNCILVKVLFLCYFKHINKNYYTNVREIDTNIDGKKDILKFEVHFYTDKPIKSLKLLLFFNFHLKQLFEATIESIAIFTHTINEEVQKIQFYGDLILQQKGLLTSEGLYEMYNHSIELADYSIDELLRQNFDRKC
;
A
#
# COMPACT_ATOMS: atom_id res chain seq x y z
N PHE A 1 -36.38 24.18 -32.10
CA PHE A 1 -35.86 23.47 -30.92
C PHE A 1 -34.65 22.65 -31.36
N LEU A 2 -33.43 23.14 -31.12
CA LEU A 2 -32.22 22.32 -31.26
C LEU A 2 -32.02 21.59 -29.93
N GLY A 3 -32.23 20.28 -29.92
CA GLY A 3 -31.88 19.41 -28.79
C GLY A 3 -30.44 18.94 -28.95
N PHE A 4 -29.56 19.33 -28.04
CA PHE A 4 -28.24 18.73 -27.93
C PHE A 4 -28.35 17.40 -27.20
N LEU A 5 -27.87 16.32 -27.83
CA LEU A 5 -27.71 15.01 -27.20
C LEU A 5 -26.33 14.98 -26.53
N LEU A 6 -26.29 15.14 -25.21
CA LEU A 6 -25.08 14.86 -24.43
C LEU A 6 -24.90 13.34 -24.35
N LYS A 7 -23.90 12.82 -25.06
CA LYS A 7 -23.51 11.41 -25.00
C LYS A 7 -22.41 11.26 -23.95
N ASN A 8 -22.80 10.81 -22.76
CA ASN A 8 -21.83 10.47 -21.72
C ASN A 8 -21.23 9.08 -22.01
N CYS A 9 -19.93 9.02 -22.23
CA CYS A 9 -19.18 7.76 -22.34
C CYS A 9 -18.51 7.47 -21.00
N ILE A 10 -18.78 6.29 -20.43
CA ILE A 10 -18.05 5.77 -19.27
C ILE A 10 -16.97 4.84 -19.81
N LEU A 11 -15.71 5.13 -19.52
CA LEU A 11 -14.60 4.22 -19.81
C LEU A 11 -14.25 3.45 -18.54
N MET A 12 -14.05 2.14 -18.69
CA MET A 12 -13.49 1.29 -17.64
C MET A 12 -12.03 1.03 -18.00
N GLU A 13 -11.12 1.53 -17.18
CA GLU A 13 -9.69 1.31 -17.29
C GLU A 13 -9.23 0.48 -16.08
N GLU A 14 -8.34 -0.49 -16.31
CA GLU A 14 -7.64 -1.18 -15.24
C GLU A 14 -6.33 -0.44 -14.96
N PRO A 15 -6.14 0.13 -13.75
CA PRO A 15 -4.93 0.89 -13.45
C PRO A 15 -3.72 -0.02 -13.31
N ASP A 16 -2.56 0.52 -13.66
CA ASP A 16 -1.27 -0.10 -13.39
C ASP A 16 -0.91 0.13 -11.91
N VAL A 17 -0.83 -0.95 -11.14
CA VAL A 17 -0.67 -0.91 -9.68
C VAL A 17 0.77 -1.23 -9.31
N SER A 18 1.40 -0.34 -8.56
CA SER A 18 2.75 -0.55 -8.05
C SER A 18 2.86 -0.20 -6.57
N PHE A 19 3.63 -0.99 -5.81
CA PHE A 19 3.99 -0.61 -4.45
C PHE A 19 5.10 0.42 -4.50
N ASN A 20 4.91 1.51 -3.78
CA ASN A 20 5.85 2.63 -3.81
C ASN A 20 6.98 2.50 -2.78
N TYR A 21 7.13 1.31 -2.19
CA TYR A 21 8.12 1.00 -1.16
C TYR A 21 7.98 1.80 0.13
N LYS A 22 6.88 2.55 0.32
CA LYS A 22 6.58 3.20 1.60
C LYS A 22 5.70 2.30 2.47
N TYR A 23 6.07 2.18 3.74
CA TYR A 23 5.29 1.45 4.73
C TYR A 23 5.41 2.04 6.13
N LEU A 24 4.41 1.73 6.96
CA LEU A 24 4.43 1.96 8.40
C LEU A 24 3.86 0.73 9.11
N LEU A 25 4.67 0.07 9.93
CA LEU A 25 4.26 -0.98 10.85
C LEU A 25 4.30 -0.46 12.27
N LEU A 26 3.19 -0.60 12.98
CA LEU A 26 3.08 -0.37 14.42
C LEU A 26 2.76 -1.71 15.10
N ALA A 27 3.69 -2.20 15.91
CA ALA A 27 3.51 -3.37 16.74
C ALA A 27 3.32 -2.96 18.20
N ASN A 28 2.06 -2.96 18.65
CA ASN A 28 1.68 -2.53 19.98
C ASN A 28 1.91 -3.66 20.99
N ARG A 29 2.57 -3.32 22.09
CA ARG A 29 2.85 -4.22 23.22
C ARG A 29 1.76 -4.08 24.28
N ASP A 30 1.76 -2.95 24.99
CA ASP A 30 0.82 -2.65 26.06
C ASP A 30 0.46 -1.16 26.03
N TYR A 31 -0.61 -0.74 26.69
CA TYR A 31 -1.10 0.65 26.67
C TYR A 31 -0.08 1.67 27.21
N ASN A 32 0.83 1.23 28.08
CA ASN A 32 1.82 2.08 28.74
C ASN A 32 3.22 1.99 28.11
N ILE A 33 3.39 1.22 27.03
CA ILE A 33 4.68 0.98 26.41
C ILE A 33 4.60 1.44 24.96
N ASN A 34 5.59 2.22 24.53
CA ASN A 34 5.68 2.67 23.14
C ASN A 34 5.62 1.46 22.18
N PRO A 35 4.91 1.58 21.05
CA PRO A 35 4.92 0.53 20.04
C PRO A 35 6.33 0.37 19.46
N ILE A 36 6.58 -0.81 18.90
CA ILE A 36 7.71 -1.00 18.00
C ILE A 36 7.29 -0.44 16.64
N VAL A 37 8.11 0.44 16.09
CA VAL A 37 7.83 1.10 14.80
C VAL A 37 8.82 0.60 13.77
N CYS A 38 8.31 0.11 12.63
CA CYS A 38 9.11 -0.04 11.42
C CYS A 38 8.55 0.90 10.36
N SER A 39 9.40 1.74 9.77
CA SER A 39 8.92 2.78 8.87
C SER A 39 9.98 3.17 7.87
N THR A 40 9.56 3.46 6.64
CA THR A 40 10.40 4.14 5.64
C THR A 40 10.36 5.66 5.76
N PHE A 41 9.38 6.18 6.50
CA PHE A 41 9.26 7.60 6.79
C PHE A 41 10.24 7.98 7.91
N LYS A 42 10.89 9.13 7.73
CA LYS A 42 11.85 9.66 8.71
C LYS A 42 11.19 10.48 9.81
N THR A 43 10.02 11.04 9.53
CA THR A 43 9.34 11.97 10.43
C THR A 43 7.83 11.71 10.50
N TYR A 44 7.26 11.95 11.67
CA TYR A 44 5.82 11.97 11.94
C TYR A 44 5.48 13.20 12.76
N LYS A 45 4.66 14.11 12.22
CA LYS A 45 4.31 15.39 12.86
C LYS A 45 5.52 16.11 13.49
N ASN A 46 6.58 16.31 12.71
CA ASN A 46 7.85 16.93 13.12
C ASN A 46 8.69 16.16 14.16
N ASN A 47 8.28 14.97 14.58
CA ASN A 47 9.09 14.10 15.42
C ASN A 47 9.85 13.10 14.55
N GLU A 48 11.10 12.82 14.89
CA GLU A 48 11.86 11.75 14.25
C GLU A 48 11.23 10.39 14.56
N ILE A 49 11.14 9.53 13.55
CA ILE A 49 10.73 8.14 13.72
C ILE A 49 12.00 7.31 13.90
N GLU A 50 12.12 6.65 15.04
CA GLU A 50 13.13 5.63 15.25
C GLU A 50 12.65 4.31 14.62
N ASP A 51 13.32 3.83 13.58
CA ASP A 51 13.07 2.50 13.02
C ASP A 51 13.69 1.44 13.93
N ASN A 52 12.85 0.69 14.63
CA ASN A 52 13.27 -0.33 15.60
C ASN A 52 13.55 -1.70 14.95
N CYS A 53 13.45 -1.80 13.62
CA CYS A 53 13.38 -3.09 12.95
C CYS A 53 14.73 -3.48 12.36
N ILE A 54 15.20 -4.66 12.76
CA ILE A 54 16.55 -5.15 12.45
C ILE A 54 16.64 -5.52 10.97
N LEU A 55 15.55 -6.07 10.43
CA LEU A 55 15.49 -6.53 9.06
C LEU A 55 14.07 -6.38 8.52
N VAL A 56 13.95 -5.62 7.44
CA VAL A 56 12.74 -5.54 6.63
C VAL A 56 13.05 -6.05 5.24
N LYS A 57 12.33 -7.10 4.83
CA LYS A 57 12.38 -7.68 3.50
C LYS A 57 11.05 -7.39 2.81
N VAL A 58 11.08 -6.45 1.88
CA VAL A 58 10.01 -6.28 0.91
C VAL A 58 10.42 -7.02 -0.36
N LEU A 59 9.63 -7.99 -0.77
CA LEU A 59 9.86 -8.74 -1.98
C LEU A 59 8.56 -8.78 -2.79
N PHE A 60 8.56 -8.14 -3.95
CA PHE A 60 7.56 -8.43 -4.96
C PHE A 60 7.92 -9.74 -5.63
N LEU A 61 7.08 -10.75 -5.43
CA LEU A 61 7.22 -12.05 -6.07
C LEU A 61 6.19 -12.13 -7.19
N CYS A 62 6.63 -12.46 -8.39
CA CYS A 62 5.74 -12.99 -9.41
C CYS A 62 5.71 -14.51 -9.24
N TYR A 63 4.56 -15.12 -9.00
CA TYR A 63 4.49 -16.53 -8.63
C TYR A 63 4.22 -17.43 -9.83
N PHE A 64 5.29 -17.93 -10.44
CA PHE A 64 5.21 -18.96 -11.47
C PHE A 64 4.72 -20.29 -10.89
N LYS A 65 3.64 -20.86 -11.44
CA LYS A 65 3.28 -22.27 -11.24
C LYS A 65 3.92 -23.11 -12.36
N HIS A 66 4.87 -23.97 -11.96
CA HIS A 66 5.54 -25.08 -12.67
C HIS A 66 6.72 -24.79 -13.64
N ILE A 67 7.97 -24.95 -13.17
CA ILE A 67 8.92 -26.06 -13.49
C ILE A 67 10.40 -25.70 -13.13
N ASN A 68 11.04 -26.64 -12.41
CA ASN A 68 12.48 -26.94 -12.18
C ASN A 68 13.53 -25.88 -11.78
N LYS A 69 14.05 -26.09 -10.56
CA LYS A 69 15.46 -26.12 -10.11
C LYS A 69 16.47 -25.05 -10.59
N ASN A 70 17.14 -24.51 -9.56
CA ASN A 70 18.49 -23.94 -9.48
C ASN A 70 18.64 -22.41 -9.61
N TYR A 71 18.75 -21.79 -8.42
CA TYR A 71 19.83 -20.88 -8.00
C TYR A 71 20.08 -19.54 -8.78
N TYR A 72 19.69 -18.44 -8.09
CA TYR A 72 20.38 -17.15 -7.88
C TYR A 72 20.09 -15.94 -8.79
N THR A 73 19.42 -14.97 -8.14
CA THR A 73 19.60 -13.50 -8.18
C THR A 73 20.05 -12.87 -9.50
N ASN A 74 19.08 -12.30 -10.22
CA ASN A 74 19.10 -10.90 -10.66
C ASN A 74 17.69 -10.51 -11.11
N VAL A 75 17.28 -9.29 -10.74
CA VAL A 75 15.99 -8.65 -11.01
C VAL A 75 15.51 -8.97 -12.42
N ARG A 76 14.42 -9.75 -12.53
CA ARG A 76 13.61 -9.84 -13.74
C ARG A 76 12.14 -9.90 -13.31
N GLU A 77 11.40 -8.88 -13.74
CA GLU A 77 9.95 -8.87 -13.71
C GLU A 77 9.48 -10.02 -14.62
N ILE A 78 8.77 -11.00 -14.05
CA ILE A 78 8.22 -12.12 -14.81
C ILE A 78 6.71 -12.02 -14.71
N ASP A 79 6.10 -11.88 -15.86
CA ASP A 79 4.70 -11.63 -16.08
C ASP A 79 3.95 -12.96 -16.24
N THR A 80 3.10 -13.29 -15.27
CA THR A 80 2.63 -14.67 -15.03
C THR A 80 1.44 -15.08 -15.90
N ASN A 81 0.62 -14.12 -16.33
CA ASN A 81 -0.42 -14.29 -17.36
C ASN A 81 -0.01 -13.67 -18.70
N ILE A 82 1.21 -13.12 -18.80
CA ILE A 82 1.74 -12.42 -19.98
C ILE A 82 0.93 -11.13 -20.25
N ASP A 83 0.44 -10.44 -19.22
CA ASP A 83 -0.26 -9.15 -19.30
C ASP A 83 0.58 -7.91 -18.88
N GLY A 84 1.72 -8.14 -18.24
CA GLY A 84 2.74 -7.16 -17.86
C GLY A 84 2.74 -6.77 -16.37
N LYS A 85 1.94 -7.41 -15.50
CA LYS A 85 1.67 -6.93 -14.13
C LYS A 85 2.32 -7.75 -13.00
N LYS A 86 2.42 -7.13 -11.82
CA LYS A 86 3.03 -7.71 -10.59
C LYS A 86 1.95 -8.33 -9.71
N ASP A 87 2.00 -9.65 -9.53
CA ASP A 87 0.88 -10.38 -8.92
C ASP A 87 0.96 -10.61 -7.40
N ILE A 88 2.16 -10.72 -6.78
CA ILE A 88 2.28 -10.98 -5.33
C ILE A 88 3.22 -10.00 -4.63
N LEU A 89 2.71 -9.41 -3.55
CA LEU A 89 3.49 -8.66 -2.57
C LEU A 89 3.83 -9.57 -1.38
N LYS A 90 5.12 -9.82 -1.14
CA LYS A 90 5.61 -10.41 0.10
C LYS A 90 6.26 -9.34 0.98
N PHE A 91 5.69 -9.13 2.15
CA PHE A 91 6.22 -8.23 3.17
C PHE A 91 6.64 -9.05 4.40
N GLU A 92 7.90 -8.95 4.79
CA GLU A 92 8.49 -9.69 5.91
C GLU A 92 9.31 -8.75 6.79
N VAL A 93 9.02 -8.76 8.09
CA VAL A 93 9.66 -7.86 9.07
C VAL A 93 10.12 -8.67 10.27
N HIS A 94 11.31 -8.35 10.77
CA HIS A 94 11.90 -8.94 11.96
C HIS A 94 12.31 -7.84 12.94
N PHE A 95 11.86 -7.96 14.18
CA PHE A 95 12.22 -7.07 15.29
C PHE A 95 12.34 -7.87 16.59
N TYR A 96 13.08 -7.32 17.54
CA TYR A 96 13.19 -7.87 18.89
C TYR A 96 12.16 -7.21 19.82
N THR A 97 11.59 -7.99 20.72
CA THR A 97 10.71 -7.47 21.79
C THR A 97 10.88 -8.27 23.06
N ASP A 98 10.86 -7.58 24.20
CA ASP A 98 10.90 -8.14 25.55
C ASP A 98 9.50 -8.43 26.12
N LYS A 99 8.47 -7.86 25.48
CA LYS A 99 7.05 -8.05 25.81
C LYS A 99 6.29 -8.63 24.62
N PRO A 100 5.25 -9.43 24.86
CA PRO A 100 4.42 -9.95 23.79
C PRO A 100 3.71 -8.81 23.03
N ILE A 101 3.64 -8.93 21.71
CA ILE A 101 2.86 -8.03 20.87
C ILE A 101 1.38 -8.37 21.02
N LYS A 102 0.54 -7.37 21.25
CA LYS A 102 -0.92 -7.51 21.41
C LYS A 102 -1.68 -7.11 20.16
N SER A 103 -1.16 -6.18 19.37
CA SER A 103 -1.77 -5.85 18.08
C SER A 103 -0.76 -5.32 17.07
N LEU A 104 -1.10 -5.49 15.80
CA LEU A 104 -0.35 -5.02 14.65
C LEU A 104 -1.23 -4.08 13.85
N LYS A 105 -0.66 -2.97 13.39
CA LYS A 105 -1.23 -2.11 12.36
C LYS A 105 -0.17 -1.88 11.28
N LEU A 106 -0.45 -2.30 10.06
CA LEU A 106 0.42 -2.17 8.90
C LEU A 106 -0.27 -1.29 7.86
N LEU A 107 0.42 -0.25 7.41
CA LEU A 107 0.04 0.58 6.28
C LEU A 107 1.03 0.32 5.16
N LEU A 108 0.51 -0.01 3.98
CA LEU A 108 1.27 -0.23 2.75
C LEU A 108 0.78 0.77 1.70
N PHE A 109 1.69 1.48 1.07
CA PHE A 109 1.35 2.55 0.13
C PHE A 109 1.56 2.09 -1.31
N PHE A 110 0.60 2.41 -2.18
CA PHE A 110 0.54 1.97 -3.56
C PHE A 110 0.26 3.15 -4.48
N ASN A 111 0.82 3.10 -5.68
CA ASN A 111 0.54 4.02 -6.76
C ASN A 111 -0.32 3.31 -7.80
N PHE A 112 -1.40 3.97 -8.21
CA PHE A 112 -2.31 3.54 -9.26
C PHE A 112 -2.15 4.51 -10.43
N HIS A 113 -1.61 4.02 -11.53
CA HIS A 113 -1.38 4.82 -12.73
C HIS A 113 -2.48 4.55 -13.76
N LEU A 114 -3.20 5.61 -14.14
CA LEU A 114 -4.14 5.65 -15.26
C LEU A 114 -3.44 6.29 -16.46
N LYS A 115 -3.60 5.71 -17.66
CA LYS A 115 -2.89 6.12 -18.88
C LYS A 115 -3.83 6.30 -20.09
N GLN A 116 -5.05 5.75 -20.09
CA GLN A 116 -5.86 5.71 -21.32
C GLN A 116 -6.52 7.04 -21.68
N LEU A 117 -7.21 7.69 -20.75
CA LEU A 117 -7.91 8.96 -21.02
C LEU A 117 -7.10 10.20 -20.63
N PHE A 118 -6.39 10.08 -19.52
CA PHE A 118 -5.53 11.11 -18.96
C PHE A 118 -4.46 10.42 -18.13
N GLU A 119 -3.27 11.01 -18.06
CA GLU A 119 -2.21 10.49 -17.21
C GLU A 119 -2.44 10.99 -15.77
N ALA A 120 -2.75 10.06 -14.87
CA ALA A 120 -2.89 10.36 -13.45
C ALA A 120 -2.23 9.29 -12.61
N THR A 121 -1.51 9.73 -11.58
CA THR A 121 -0.97 8.86 -10.54
C THR A 121 -1.75 9.11 -9.26
N ILE A 122 -2.39 8.07 -8.76
CA ILE A 122 -3.17 8.13 -7.53
C ILE A 122 -2.45 7.32 -6.46
N GLU A 123 -2.06 7.97 -5.38
CA GLU A 123 -1.53 7.27 -4.21
C GLU A 123 -2.67 6.80 -3.30
N SER A 124 -2.62 5.53 -2.89
CA SER A 124 -3.56 4.93 -1.95
C SER A 124 -2.85 4.03 -0.94
N ILE A 125 -3.57 3.59 0.08
CA ILE A 125 -3.04 2.93 1.26
C ILE A 125 -3.88 1.68 1.54
N ALA A 126 -3.21 0.53 1.60
CA ALA A 126 -3.78 -0.67 2.17
C ALA A 126 -3.51 -0.68 3.68
N ILE A 127 -4.55 -0.94 4.46
CA ILE A 127 -4.49 -0.97 5.92
C ILE A 127 -4.78 -2.39 6.37
N PHE A 128 -3.86 -2.93 7.16
CA PHE A 128 -4.03 -4.22 7.81
C PHE A 128 -3.94 -4.02 9.32
N THR A 129 -4.95 -4.47 10.06
CA THR A 129 -4.95 -4.41 11.53
C THR A 129 -5.33 -5.78 12.09
N HIS A 130 -4.58 -6.26 13.08
CA HIS A 130 -4.81 -7.56 13.68
C HIS A 130 -4.50 -7.54 15.17
N THR A 131 -5.37 -8.17 15.98
CA THR A 131 -5.16 -8.38 17.41
C THR A 131 -4.64 -9.80 17.62
N ILE A 132 -3.59 -9.91 18.43
CA ILE A 132 -2.91 -11.15 18.74
C ILE A 132 -3.37 -11.61 20.12
N ASN A 133 -4.08 -12.73 20.17
CA ASN A 133 -4.66 -13.26 21.40
C ASN A 133 -3.68 -14.16 22.17
N GLU A 134 -2.66 -14.70 21.51
CA GLU A 134 -1.69 -15.66 22.06
C GLU A 134 -0.26 -15.18 21.87
N GLU A 135 0.64 -15.54 22.77
CA GLU A 135 2.06 -15.18 22.63
C GLU A 135 2.71 -16.00 21.52
N VAL A 136 3.07 -15.33 20.43
CA VAL A 136 3.61 -15.96 19.23
C VAL A 136 4.93 -15.32 18.81
N GLN A 137 5.84 -16.13 18.29
CA GLN A 137 7.13 -15.66 17.76
C GLN A 137 7.06 -15.33 16.26
N LYS A 138 6.04 -15.84 15.56
CA LYS A 138 5.88 -15.69 14.12
C LYS A 138 4.41 -15.59 13.77
N ILE A 139 4.09 -14.65 12.88
CA ILE A 139 2.76 -14.47 12.33
C ILE A 139 2.87 -14.41 10.82
N GLN A 140 1.95 -15.07 10.13
CA GLN A 140 1.88 -15.09 8.68
C GLN A 140 0.46 -14.83 8.23
N PHE A 141 0.31 -13.94 7.26
CA PHE A 141 -0.97 -13.60 6.66
C PHE A 141 -0.89 -13.81 5.15
N TYR A 142 -2.02 -14.23 4.58
CA TYR A 142 -2.23 -14.41 3.15
C TYR A 142 -3.57 -13.75 2.82
N GLY A 143 -3.64 -13.01 1.73
CA GLY A 143 -4.85 -12.33 1.32
C GLY A 143 -4.70 -11.67 -0.04
N ASP A 144 -5.84 -11.32 -0.62
CA ASP A 144 -5.92 -10.65 -1.92
C ASP A 144 -6.00 -9.14 -1.71
N LEU A 145 -5.28 -8.39 -2.54
CA LEU A 145 -5.39 -6.94 -2.61
C LEU A 145 -6.45 -6.58 -3.65
N ILE A 146 -7.54 -5.95 -3.23
CA ILE A 146 -8.63 -5.53 -4.12
C ILE A 146 -8.64 -4.01 -4.19
N LEU A 147 -8.55 -3.47 -5.40
CA LEU A 147 -8.82 -2.07 -5.67
C LEU A 147 -10.33 -1.86 -5.84
N GLN A 148 -10.88 -0.89 -5.11
CA GLN A 148 -12.27 -0.48 -5.24
C GLN A 148 -12.35 1.00 -5.59
N GLN A 149 -12.94 1.29 -6.75
CA GLN A 149 -13.28 2.64 -7.18
C GLN A 149 -14.64 3.05 -6.56
N LYS A 150 -14.65 4.15 -5.81
CA LYS A 150 -15.75 4.77 -5.08
C LYS A 150 -16.45 5.84 -5.90
N GLY A 151 -15.84 6.35 -6.98
CA GLY A 151 -16.44 7.39 -7.80
C GLY A 151 -15.92 7.46 -9.23
N LEU A 152 -16.72 8.03 -10.12
CA LEU A 152 -16.29 8.30 -11.50
C LEU A 152 -15.24 9.42 -11.49
N LEU A 153 -14.15 9.18 -12.22
CA LEU A 153 -13.16 10.20 -12.54
C LEU A 153 -13.62 10.91 -13.84
N THR A 154 -13.78 12.23 -13.78
CA THR A 154 -14.13 13.08 -14.94
C THR A 154 -12.86 13.60 -15.64
N SER A 155 -12.87 13.70 -16.97
CA SER A 155 -11.73 14.21 -17.74
C SER A 155 -11.50 15.72 -17.60
N GLU A 156 -12.46 16.44 -17.03
CA GLU A 156 -12.46 17.91 -16.89
C GLU A 156 -11.79 18.38 -15.59
N GLY A 157 -11.48 17.46 -14.66
CA GLY A 157 -10.80 17.79 -13.42
C GLY A 157 -9.29 17.81 -13.61
N LEU A 158 -8.66 18.98 -13.43
CA LEU A 158 -7.23 19.04 -13.13
C LEU A 158 -7.03 18.37 -11.76
N TYR A 159 -6.58 17.12 -11.77
CA TYR A 159 -6.39 16.32 -10.57
C TYR A 159 -5.13 16.72 -9.77
N GLU A 160 -4.91 18.02 -9.56
CA GLU A 160 -3.82 18.52 -8.71
C GLU A 160 -3.88 17.92 -7.30
N MET A 161 -5.07 17.51 -6.84
CA MET A 161 -5.25 16.81 -5.57
C MET A 161 -4.50 15.47 -5.44
N TYR A 162 -4.12 14.84 -6.57
CA TYR A 162 -3.34 13.60 -6.59
C TYR A 162 -1.85 13.83 -6.88
N ASN A 163 -1.43 15.05 -7.20
CA ASN A 163 -0.03 15.38 -7.50
C ASN A 163 0.86 15.51 -6.26
N HIS A 164 0.30 15.33 -5.06
CA HIS A 164 1.04 15.38 -3.81
C HIS A 164 1.26 13.97 -3.28
N SER A 165 2.53 13.62 -3.06
CA SER A 165 2.86 12.37 -2.38
C SER A 165 2.41 12.44 -0.93
N ILE A 166 1.84 11.35 -0.43
CA ILE A 166 1.39 11.20 0.94
C ILE A 166 2.64 11.04 1.81
N GLU A 167 2.87 12.05 2.64
CA GLU A 167 3.92 12.06 3.66
C GLU A 167 3.31 12.00 5.07
N LEU A 168 3.89 11.18 5.95
CA LEU A 168 3.48 11.09 7.36
C LEU A 168 3.78 12.37 8.17
N ALA A 169 4.62 13.26 7.63
CA ALA A 169 4.93 14.54 8.28
C ALA A 169 3.72 15.48 8.31
N ASP A 170 2.87 15.42 7.28
CA ASP A 170 1.84 16.42 7.03
C ASP A 170 0.52 16.12 7.75
N TYR A 171 0.30 14.86 8.17
CA TYR A 171 -0.98 14.39 8.70
C TYR A 171 -0.80 13.41 9.88
N SER A 172 -1.74 13.38 10.84
CA SER A 172 -1.85 12.20 11.72
C SER A 172 -2.28 10.99 10.92
N ILE A 173 -2.03 9.80 11.46
CA ILE A 173 -2.53 8.56 10.88
C ILE A 173 -4.06 8.65 10.68
N ASP A 174 -4.83 9.12 11.67
CA ASP A 174 -6.29 9.24 11.52
C ASP A 174 -6.71 10.26 10.46
N GLU A 175 -6.01 11.40 10.36
CA GLU A 175 -6.25 12.40 9.31
C GLU A 175 -5.93 11.83 7.92
N LEU A 176 -4.81 11.13 7.79
CA LEU A 176 -4.37 10.49 6.55
C LEU A 176 -5.32 9.38 6.10
N LEU A 177 -5.82 8.58 7.04
CA LEU A 177 -6.83 7.56 6.76
C LEU A 177 -8.16 8.19 6.36
N ARG A 178 -8.59 9.28 7.01
CA ARG A 178 -9.81 10.01 6.65
C ARG A 178 -9.69 10.65 5.27
N GLN A 179 -8.59 11.35 4.99
CA GLN A 179 -8.36 11.96 3.69
C GLN A 179 -8.32 10.91 2.57
N ASN A 180 -7.65 9.79 2.78
CA ASN A 180 -7.66 8.71 1.80
C ASN A 180 -9.07 8.09 1.65
N PHE A 181 -9.85 8.02 2.73
CA PHE A 181 -11.22 7.56 2.65
C PHE A 181 -12.13 8.51 1.84
N ASP A 182 -11.94 9.83 2.03
CA ASP A 182 -12.73 10.88 1.39
C ASP A 182 -12.32 11.16 -0.07
N ARG A 183 -11.11 10.74 -0.47
CA ARG A 183 -10.69 10.73 -1.88
C ARG A 183 -11.66 9.83 -2.66
N LYS A 184 -12.33 10.44 -3.64
CA LYS A 184 -13.12 9.72 -4.65
C LYS A 184 -12.17 9.05 -5.64
N CYS A 185 -11.52 7.97 -5.19
CA CYS A 185 -11.00 6.96 -6.09
C CYS A 185 -12.15 5.99 -6.20
#